data_AF-A0A974GTW2-F1
#
_entry.id   AF-A0A974GTW2-F1
#
_cell.length_a   1.000
_cell.length_b   1.000
_cell.length_c   1.000
_cell.angle_alpha   90.00
_cell.angle_beta   90.00
_cell.angle_gamma   90.00
#
_symmetry.space_group_name_H-M   'P 1'
#
loop_
_entity.id
_entity.type
_entity.pdbx_description
1 polymer ?
#
loop_
_entity_poly.entity_id
_entity_poly.type
_entity_poly.pdbx_seq_one_letter_code
_entity_poly.pdbx_strand_id
1 'polypeptide(L)'
;GDYSCTFTYSAQGGTNEQWQMNVGLSEDNGLFSCSIWRPQGKSYLFFTQFKAEVKGAKIEHAMAYSQAAVGAQNDIPLKQEEFEITETTVSHREGKFRFELSKLVVVAKTPRDEL
;
A
#
# COMPACT_ATOMS: atom_id res chain seq x y z
N GLY A 1 18.05 -3.31 -5.41
CA GLY A 1 18.32 -1.94 -5.90
C GLY A 1 18.32 -0.99 -4.73
N ASP A 2 18.62 0.28 -4.99
CA ASP A 2 18.76 1.32 -3.95
C ASP A 2 17.42 1.66 -3.28
N TYR A 3 16.31 1.41 -3.99
CA TYR A 3 14.95 1.54 -3.49
C TYR A 3 14.25 0.19 -3.47
N SER A 4 13.42 -0.05 -2.46
CA SER A 4 12.59 -1.25 -2.39
C SER A 4 11.29 -0.99 -1.64
N CYS A 5 10.25 -1.73 -2.02
CA CYS A 5 8.99 -1.79 -1.30
C CYS A 5 8.73 -3.24 -0.92
N THR A 6 8.54 -3.52 0.37
CA THR A 6 8.20 -4.85 0.88
C THR A 6 6.79 -4.82 1.43
N PHE A 7 5.93 -5.73 0.97
CA PHE A 7 4.57 -5.89 1.49
C PHE A 7 4.45 -7.22 2.22
N THR A 8 4.17 -7.14 3.51
CA THR A 8 3.97 -8.30 4.40
C THR A 8 2.55 -8.27 4.91
N TYR A 9 1.85 -9.40 4.86
CA TYR A 9 0.48 -9.51 5.31
C TYR A 9 0.19 -10.87 5.93
N SER A 10 -0.87 -10.93 6.72
CA SER A 10 -1.52 -12.15 7.18
C SER A 10 -3.00 -12.05 6.85
N ALA A 11 -3.53 -13.07 6.18
CA ALA A 11 -4.93 -13.11 5.82
C ALA A 11 -5.48 -14.54 5.88
N GLN A 12 -6.79 -14.64 6.09
CA GLN A 12 -7.54 -15.89 6.05
C GLN A 12 -8.49 -15.85 4.85
N GLY A 13 -8.62 -16.97 4.14
CA GLY A 13 -9.52 -17.07 3.00
C GLY A 13 -9.55 -18.48 2.43
N GLY A 14 -10.65 -18.82 1.76
CA GLY A 14 -10.83 -20.12 1.10
C GLY A 14 -10.31 -20.17 -0.33
N THR A 15 -9.89 -19.03 -0.89
CA THR A 15 -9.48 -18.91 -2.30
C THR A 15 -8.15 -18.19 -2.42
N ASN A 16 -7.35 -18.64 -3.39
CA ASN A 16 -6.17 -17.89 -3.82
C ASN A 16 -6.59 -16.67 -4.64
N GLU A 17 -5.78 -15.63 -4.53
CA GLU A 17 -6.12 -14.31 -4.98
C GLU A 17 -4.94 -13.71 -5.74
N GLN A 18 -5.15 -13.30 -6.99
CA GLN A 18 -4.12 -12.62 -7.77
C GLN A 18 -4.12 -11.12 -7.42
N TRP A 19 -2.92 -10.60 -7.19
CA TRP A 19 -2.65 -9.21 -6.89
C TRP A 19 -1.59 -8.66 -7.84
N GLN A 20 -1.60 -7.35 -8.04
CA GLN A 20 -0.57 -6.65 -8.80
C GLN A 20 0.19 -5.69 -7.88
N MET A 21 1.48 -5.57 -8.15
CA MET A 21 2.37 -4.63 -7.49
C MET A 21 3.16 -3.89 -8.56
N ASN A 22 3.18 -2.56 -8.48
CA ASN A 22 4.02 -1.71 -9.30
C ASN A 22 4.92 -0.90 -8.38
N VAL A 23 6.20 -0.83 -8.75
CA VAL A 23 7.21 0.01 -8.11
C VAL A 23 7.91 0.81 -9.18
N GLY A 24 8.15 2.09 -8.92
CA GLY A 24 8.75 2.98 -9.90
C GLY A 24 9.30 4.26 -9.30
N LEU A 25 10.26 4.86 -9.98
CA LEU A 25 10.77 6.19 -9.70
C LEU A 25 10.09 7.21 -10.63
N SER A 26 9.93 8.44 -10.17
CA SER A 26 9.57 9.57 -11.04
C SER A 26 10.71 9.86 -12.03
N GLU A 27 10.39 10.57 -13.12
CA GLU A 27 11.37 10.89 -14.18
C GLU A 27 12.58 11.69 -13.66
N ASP A 28 12.37 12.52 -12.63
CA ASP A 28 13.40 13.31 -11.96
C ASP A 28 14.11 12.55 -10.81
N ASN A 29 13.78 11.27 -10.60
CA ASN A 29 14.21 10.43 -9.49
C ASN A 29 13.92 11.01 -8.09
N GLY A 30 13.04 12.02 -7.97
CA GLY A 30 12.70 12.67 -6.71
C GLY A 30 11.69 11.90 -5.85
N LEU A 31 10.89 11.02 -6.48
CA LEU A 31 9.84 10.26 -5.83
C LEU A 31 9.97 8.78 -6.18
N PHE A 32 9.86 7.94 -5.16
CA PHE A 32 9.66 6.50 -5.26
C PHE A 32 8.19 6.18 -4.96
N SER A 33 7.56 5.40 -5.83
CA SER A 33 6.17 4.99 -5.69
C SER A 33 6.06 3.47 -5.61
N CYS A 34 5.14 3.02 -4.77
CA CYS A 34 4.78 1.62 -4.61
C CYS A 34 3.25 1.50 -4.53
N SER A 35 2.66 0.80 -5.49
CA SER A 35 1.22 0.54 -5.53
C SER A 35 0.97 -0.96 -5.53
N ILE A 36 0.11 -1.43 -4.65
CA ILE A 36 -0.32 -2.84 -4.53
C ILE A 36 -1.83 -2.84 -4.62
N TRP A 37 -2.43 -3.63 -5.52
CA TRP A 37 -3.88 -3.63 -5.68
C TRP A 37 -4.43 -4.95 -6.21
N ARG A 38 -5.73 -5.12 -5.96
CA ARG A 38 -6.58 -6.17 -6.50
C ARG A 38 -7.11 -5.74 -7.87
N PRO A 39 -6.72 -6.37 -9.00
CA PRO A 39 -7.20 -5.97 -10.32
C PRO A 39 -8.71 -6.17 -10.52
N GLN A 40 -9.33 -7.02 -9.71
CA GLN A 40 -10.78 -7.28 -9.70
C GLN A 40 -11.55 -6.40 -8.71
N GLY A 41 -10.90 -5.41 -8.09
CA GLY A 41 -11.57 -4.39 -7.28
C GLY A 41 -11.62 -4.75 -5.81
N LYS A 42 -12.49 -5.69 -5.41
CA LYS A 42 -12.63 -6.10 -3.99
C LYS A 42 -11.89 -7.41 -3.72
N SER A 43 -11.13 -7.44 -2.62
CA SER A 43 -10.58 -8.67 -2.04
C SER A 43 -11.63 -9.36 -1.16
N TYR A 44 -11.67 -10.69 -1.21
CA TYR A 44 -12.47 -11.53 -0.32
C TYR A 44 -11.64 -12.17 0.79
N LEU A 45 -10.32 -11.98 0.79
CA LEU A 45 -9.47 -12.34 1.92
C LEU A 45 -9.78 -11.47 3.14
N PHE A 46 -9.79 -12.12 4.31
CA PHE A 46 -9.91 -11.48 5.61
C PHE A 46 -8.50 -11.15 6.15
N PHE A 47 -8.06 -9.90 6.01
CA PHE A 47 -6.72 -9.49 6.42
C PHE A 47 -6.65 -9.26 7.92
N THR A 48 -5.89 -10.06 8.65
CA THR A 48 -5.64 -9.81 10.09
C THR A 48 -4.54 -8.78 10.30
N GLN A 49 -3.56 -8.72 9.40
CA GLN A 49 -2.43 -7.80 9.48
C GLN A 49 -1.96 -7.41 8.08
N PHE A 50 -1.55 -6.15 7.90
CA PHE A 50 -0.76 -5.71 6.76
C PHE A 50 0.32 -4.70 7.18
N LYS A 51 1.43 -4.71 6.46
CA LYS A 51 2.53 -3.74 6.54
C LYS A 51 3.18 -3.58 5.16
N ALA A 52 3.30 -2.36 4.67
CA ALA A 52 4.24 -2.00 3.62
C ALA A 52 5.43 -1.26 4.23
N GLU A 53 6.64 -1.59 3.76
CA GLU A 53 7.88 -0.96 4.18
C GLU A 53 8.67 -0.50 2.96
N VAL A 54 9.08 0.77 2.97
CA VAL A 54 9.91 1.38 1.94
C VAL A 54 11.35 1.49 2.47
N LYS A 55 12.32 1.15 1.61
CA LYS A 55 13.74 1.40 1.86
C LYS A 55 14.31 2.31 0.80
N GLY A 56 15.28 3.13 1.20
CA GLY A 56 15.94 4.11 0.33
C GLY A 56 15.19 5.42 0.15
N ALA A 57 13.96 5.55 0.67
CA ALA A 57 13.13 6.76 0.58
C ALA A 57 12.28 6.94 1.85
N LYS A 58 11.78 8.16 2.08
CA LYS A 58 10.90 8.50 3.21
C LYS A 58 9.47 8.75 2.75
N ILE A 59 8.48 8.11 3.36
CA ILE A 59 7.07 8.24 2.98
C ILE A 59 6.63 9.70 3.14
N GLU A 60 6.08 10.24 2.06
CA GLU A 60 5.46 11.56 2.03
C GLU A 60 3.93 11.44 2.06
N HIS A 61 3.41 10.44 1.35
CA HIS A 61 1.99 10.18 1.29
C HIS A 61 1.70 8.68 1.19
N ALA A 62 0.67 8.20 1.87
CA ALA A 62 0.17 6.85 1.68
C ALA A 62 -1.34 6.77 1.91
N MET A 63 -2.00 5.91 1.13
CA MET A 63 -3.43 5.68 1.18
C MET A 63 -3.73 4.19 1.04
N ALA A 64 -4.67 3.70 1.84
CA ALA A 64 -5.18 2.34 1.79
C ALA A 64 -6.68 2.35 1.48
N TYR A 65 -7.17 1.32 0.81
CA TYR A 65 -8.54 1.23 0.33
C TYR A 65 -9.13 -0.15 0.59
N SER A 66 -10.38 -0.21 1.07
CA SER A 66 -11.14 -1.46 1.22
C SER A 66 -11.67 -1.97 -0.13
N GLN A 67 -11.79 -1.10 -1.12
CA GLN A 67 -12.17 -1.43 -2.50
C GLN A 67 -11.30 -0.63 -3.48
N ALA A 68 -10.76 -1.31 -4.49
CA ALA A 68 -10.04 -0.67 -5.59
C ALA A 68 -11.01 -0.32 -6.73
N ALA A 69 -10.78 0.79 -7.41
CA ALA A 69 -11.54 1.20 -8.58
C ALA A 69 -11.35 0.21 -9.75
N VAL A 70 -12.47 -0.32 -10.27
CA VAL A 70 -12.50 -1.21 -11.45
C VAL A 70 -13.79 -0.97 -12.22
N GLY A 71 -13.67 -0.70 -13.53
CA GLY A 71 -14.82 -0.39 -14.38
C GLY A 71 -15.56 0.85 -13.89
N ALA A 72 -16.83 0.69 -13.51
CA ALA A 72 -17.66 1.77 -12.95
C ALA A 72 -17.55 1.92 -11.42
N GLN A 73 -16.79 1.06 -10.75
CA GLN A 73 -16.59 1.13 -9.29
C GLN A 73 -15.49 2.13 -8.93
N ASN A 74 -15.72 2.89 -7.86
CA ASN A 74 -14.74 3.82 -7.30
C ASN A 74 -13.90 3.19 -6.20
N ASP A 75 -12.76 3.80 -5.93
CA ASP A 75 -11.95 3.54 -4.74
C ASP A 75 -12.76 3.87 -3.48
N ILE A 76 -12.74 2.99 -2.48
CA ILE A 76 -13.29 3.25 -1.14
C ILE A 76 -12.13 3.33 -0.15
N PRO A 77 -11.75 4.53 0.33
CA PRO A 77 -10.62 4.69 1.23
C PRO A 77 -10.90 4.07 2.59
N LEU A 78 -9.88 3.47 3.20
CA LEU A 78 -9.89 3.17 4.62
C LEU A 78 -9.92 4.47 5.42
N LYS A 79 -10.51 4.42 6.61
CA LYS A 79 -10.46 5.56 7.50
C LYS A 79 -9.06 5.72 8.10
N GLN A 80 -8.68 6.96 8.39
CA GLN A 80 -7.35 7.26 8.92
C GLN A 80 -7.06 6.54 10.25
N GLU A 81 -8.09 6.24 11.05
CA GLU A 81 -7.91 5.48 12.29
C GLU A 81 -7.61 3.98 12.10
N GLU A 82 -7.82 3.44 10.89
CA GLU A 82 -7.64 2.01 10.59
C GLU A 82 -6.19 1.63 10.27
N PHE A 83 -5.34 2.61 10.02
CA PHE A 83 -3.94 2.40 9.68
C PHE A 83 -3.06 3.53 10.21
N GLU A 84 -1.76 3.30 10.18
CA GLU A 84 -0.76 4.27 10.58
C GLU A 84 0.34 4.35 9.55
N ILE A 85 0.95 5.53 9.49
CA ILE A 85 2.07 5.84 8.60
C ILE A 85 3.21 6.32 9.50
N THR A 86 4.38 5.71 9.32
CA THR A 86 5.65 6.18 9.88
C THR A 86 6.52 6.72 8.75
N GLU A 87 7.76 7.14 9.05
CA GLU A 87 8.69 7.61 8.02
C GLU A 87 8.94 6.60 6.89
N THR A 88 8.81 5.30 7.15
CA THR A 88 9.15 4.25 6.18
C THR A 88 8.13 3.12 6.10
N THR A 89 7.08 3.14 6.92
CA THR A 89 6.11 2.05 6.98
C THR A 89 4.67 2.53 6.92
N VAL A 90 3.80 1.73 6.29
CA VAL A 90 2.34 1.86 6.38
C VAL A 90 1.80 0.55 6.90
N SER A 91 1.08 0.56 8.01
CA SER A 91 0.57 -0.67 8.65
C SER A 91 -0.84 -0.49 9.19
N HIS A 92 -1.57 -1.59 9.29
CA HIS A 92 -2.86 -1.61 9.98
C HIS A 92 -2.72 -1.18 11.44
N ARG A 93 -3.80 -0.60 11.99
CA ARG A 93 -3.95 -0.38 13.44
C ARG A 93 -4.76 -1.50 14.07
N GLU A 94 -4.16 -2.17 15.04
CA GLU A 94 -4.81 -3.25 15.78
C GLU A 94 -6.11 -2.77 16.45
N GLY A 95 -7.17 -3.58 16.35
CA GLY A 95 -8.49 -3.28 16.90
C GLY A 95 -9.27 -2.17 16.18
N LYS A 96 -8.70 -1.51 15.17
CA LYS A 96 -9.38 -0.48 14.35
C LYS A 96 -9.60 -0.92 12.92
N PHE A 97 -8.61 -1.59 12.33
CA PHE A 97 -8.67 -2.09 10.97
C PHE A 97 -9.79 -3.11 10.79
N ARG A 98 -10.65 -2.91 9.78
CA ARG A 98 -11.84 -3.74 9.52
C ARG A 98 -11.59 -4.95 8.63
N PHE A 99 -10.34 -5.41 8.54
CA PHE A 99 -9.95 -6.63 7.83
C PHE A 99 -10.13 -6.59 6.30
N GLU A 100 -10.54 -5.45 5.73
CA GLU A 100 -10.72 -5.24 4.30
C GLU A 100 -9.57 -4.44 3.73
N LEU A 101 -8.79 -5.03 2.81
CA LEU A 101 -7.77 -4.34 2.04
C LEU A 101 -7.88 -4.78 0.58
N SER A 102 -7.86 -3.81 -0.33
CA SER A 102 -7.93 -4.06 -1.78
C SER A 102 -6.92 -3.24 -2.58
N LYS A 103 -6.42 -2.13 -2.04
CA LYS A 103 -5.38 -1.31 -2.65
C LYS A 103 -4.59 -0.56 -1.59
N LEU A 104 -3.30 -0.40 -1.83
CA LEU A 104 -2.36 0.38 -1.05
C LEU A 104 -1.49 1.19 -2.02
N VAL A 105 -1.40 2.49 -1.80
CA VAL A 105 -0.56 3.41 -2.57
C VAL A 105 0.39 4.08 -1.59
N VAL A 106 1.69 4.02 -1.87
CA VAL A 106 2.74 4.64 -1.08
C VAL A 106 3.60 5.49 -2.01
N VAL A 107 3.76 6.76 -1.66
CA VAL A 107 4.65 7.71 -2.32
C VAL A 107 5.68 8.16 -1.29
N ALA A 108 6.95 7.98 -1.63
CA ALA A 108 8.08 8.28 -0.78
C ALA A 108 9.05 9.19 -1.50
N LYS A 109 9.58 10.18 -0.78
CA LYS A 109 10.60 11.10 -1.27
C LYS A 109 11.98 10.46 -1.18
N THR A 110 12.71 10.48 -2.28
CA THR A 110 14.10 10.02 -2.31
C THR A 110 15.01 11.05 -1.63
N PRO A 111 16.15 10.63 -1.05
CA PRO A 111 17.18 11.57 -0.61
C PRO A 111 17.69 12.33 -1.83
N ARG A 112 17.58 13.66 -1.84
CA ARG A 112 18.31 14.48 -2.81
C ARG A 112 19.78 14.51 -2.39
N ASP A 113 20.66 13.98 -3.23
CA ASP A 113 22.07 14.35 -3.22
C ASP A 113 22.16 15.74 -3.88
N GLU A 114 22.23 16.79 -3.07
CA GLU A 114 22.75 18.08 -3.54
C GLU A 114 24.27 17.99 -3.47
N LEU A 115 24.87 17.49 -4.56
CA LEU A 115 26.31 17.51 -4.82
C LEU A 115 26.73 18.86 -5.41
#